data_AF-A0A9P6B6M7-F1
#
_entry.id   AF-A0A9P6B6M7-F1
#
_cell.length_a   1.000
_cell.length_b   1.000
_cell.length_c   1.000
_cell.angle_alpha   90.00
_cell.angle_beta   90.00
_cell.angle_gamma   90.00
#
_symmetry.space_group_name_H-M   'P 1'
#
loop_
_entity.id
_entity.type
_entity.pdbx_description
1 polymer ?
#
loop_
_entity_poly.entity_id
_entity_poly.type
_entity_poly.pdbx_seq_one_letter_code
_entity_poly.pdbx_strand_id
1 'polypeptide(L)'
;MPGIRALAKRYNTLCAQLSDMKAWSAIHKNAVIPKPVDINGLFDIGVDDAIWEDAGLDGDAEEAPPAWLADEGIREGIKAMLMYDRGKEEIWRLSIEMHALVASLAQQCLAIEKAVATCTDDVLLFELQRKETALQSSATQAWKALGSLPVDPALQWPSFMVTQPPETDPPLMDDEDTIPAVEAEEDGWPTGGDINVVGEEEELDDVVIQELEGVEGDNSQDDDLEDWINSI
;
A
#
# COMPACT_ATOMS: atom_id res chain seq x y z
N MET A 1 30.59 8.37 5.43
CA MET A 1 30.32 7.05 4.82
C MET A 1 31.37 6.74 3.76
N PRO A 2 31.94 5.53 3.69
CA PRO A 2 32.88 5.17 2.62
C PRO A 2 32.16 5.08 1.26
N GLY A 3 32.76 5.63 0.20
CA GLY A 3 32.18 5.61 -1.15
C GLY A 3 32.18 4.20 -1.77
N ILE A 4 31.28 3.96 -2.73
CA ILE A 4 31.02 2.63 -3.32
C ILE A 4 32.27 1.95 -3.92
N ARG A 5 33.21 2.72 -4.50
CA ARG A 5 34.52 2.19 -4.96
C ARG A 5 35.39 1.65 -3.83
N ALA A 6 35.35 2.29 -2.66
CA ALA A 6 36.11 1.82 -1.50
C ALA A 6 35.51 0.52 -0.95
N LEU A 7 34.19 0.38 -1.02
CA LEU A 7 33.49 -0.85 -0.66
C LEU A 7 33.85 -2.00 -1.62
N ALA A 8 33.79 -1.76 -2.94
CA ALA A 8 34.17 -2.76 -3.95
C ALA A 8 35.63 -3.24 -3.78
N LYS A 9 36.55 -2.32 -3.46
CA LYS A 9 37.95 -2.69 -3.15
C LYS A 9 38.05 -3.58 -1.91
N ARG A 10 37.32 -3.25 -0.84
CA ARG A 10 37.31 -4.06 0.39
C ARG A 10 36.74 -5.45 0.12
N TYR A 11 35.65 -5.52 -0.64
CA TYR A 11 35.05 -6.77 -1.08
C TYR A 11 36.05 -7.64 -1.86
N ASN A 12 36.72 -7.09 -2.87
CA ASN A 12 37.73 -7.83 -3.65
C ASN A 12 38.89 -8.34 -2.78
N THR A 13 39.32 -7.58 -1.78
CA THR A 13 40.32 -8.04 -0.81
C THR A 13 39.83 -9.25 0.00
N LEU A 14 38.55 -9.26 0.39
CA LEU A 14 37.95 -10.41 1.08
C LEU A 14 37.84 -11.64 0.16
N CYS A 15 37.46 -11.45 -1.11
CA CYS A 15 37.45 -12.55 -2.09
C CYS A 15 38.84 -13.18 -2.26
N ALA A 16 39.90 -12.37 -2.28
CA ALA A 16 41.28 -12.85 -2.32
C ALA A 16 41.63 -13.67 -1.07
N GLN A 17 41.29 -13.17 0.13
CA GLN A 17 41.52 -13.90 1.38
C GLN A 17 40.78 -15.24 1.43
N LEU A 18 39.54 -15.30 0.93
CA LEU A 18 38.78 -16.55 0.82
C LEU A 18 39.42 -17.53 -0.18
N SER A 19 40.00 -17.03 -1.27
CA SER A 19 40.73 -17.86 -2.23
C SER A 19 41.98 -18.49 -1.62
N ASP A 20 42.72 -17.73 -0.82
CA ASP A 20 43.87 -18.22 -0.08
C ASP A 20 43.43 -19.28 0.94
N MET A 21 42.36 -19.02 1.70
CA MET A 21 41.84 -19.96 2.69
C MET A 21 41.30 -21.26 2.07
N LYS A 22 40.69 -21.22 0.88
CA LYS A 22 40.27 -22.43 0.15
C LYS A 22 41.46 -23.24 -0.34
N ALA A 23 42.51 -22.58 -0.83
CA ALA A 23 43.76 -23.25 -1.21
C ALA A 23 44.42 -23.96 -0.01
N TRP A 24 44.24 -23.43 1.20
CA TRP A 24 44.75 -24.01 2.43
C TRP A 24 43.75 -25.00 3.08
N SER A 25 42.66 -25.35 2.38
CA SER A 25 41.59 -26.24 2.84
C SER A 25 40.92 -25.82 4.17
N ALA A 26 40.94 -24.53 4.50
CA ALA A 26 40.34 -23.96 5.71
C ALA A 26 38.84 -23.61 5.53
N ILE A 27 38.28 -23.84 4.34
CA ILE A 27 36.87 -23.60 4.00
C ILE A 27 36.23 -24.94 3.60
N HIS A 28 34.92 -25.09 3.83
CA HIS A 28 34.14 -26.24 3.39
C HIS A 28 34.36 -26.53 1.89
N LYS A 29 34.50 -27.82 1.52
CA LYS A 29 34.86 -28.26 0.17
C LYS A 29 33.90 -27.76 -0.91
N ASN A 30 32.63 -27.59 -0.54
CA ASN A 30 31.57 -27.16 -1.45
C ASN A 30 31.31 -25.64 -1.38
N ALA A 31 32.11 -24.89 -0.63
CA ALA A 31 31.94 -23.43 -0.60
C ALA A 31 32.38 -22.83 -1.94
N VAL A 32 31.45 -22.16 -2.60
CA VAL A 32 31.72 -21.33 -3.79
C VAL A 32 32.29 -20.00 -3.31
N ILE A 33 33.44 -19.61 -3.87
CA ILE A 33 34.03 -18.30 -3.59
C ILE A 33 33.37 -17.31 -4.54
N PRO A 34 32.85 -16.20 -4.05
CA PRO A 34 32.22 -15.20 -4.91
C PRO A 34 33.26 -14.49 -5.79
N LYS A 35 32.88 -14.14 -7.03
CA LYS A 35 33.81 -13.52 -7.99
C LYS A 35 34.13 -12.07 -7.60
N PRO A 36 35.37 -11.59 -7.81
CA PRO A 36 35.72 -10.20 -7.57
C PRO A 36 35.01 -9.28 -8.57
N VAL A 37 34.57 -8.11 -8.11
CA VAL A 37 33.88 -7.10 -8.92
C VAL A 37 34.88 -6.27 -9.72
N ASP A 38 34.57 -5.97 -10.98
CA ASP A 38 35.35 -5.01 -11.75
C ASP A 38 35.10 -3.58 -11.25
N ILE A 39 36.15 -2.97 -10.69
CA ILE A 39 36.07 -1.63 -10.11
C ILE A 39 36.07 -0.55 -11.20
N ASN A 40 36.65 -0.84 -12.38
CA ASN A 40 36.77 0.13 -13.46
C ASN A 40 35.46 0.29 -14.22
N GLY A 41 34.78 -0.83 -14.50
CA GLY A 41 33.44 -0.84 -15.10
C GLY A 41 32.28 -0.67 -14.12
N LEU A 42 32.50 -0.49 -12.81
CA LEU A 42 31.44 -0.49 -11.79
C LEU A 42 30.25 0.47 -12.05
N PHE A 43 30.44 1.50 -12.86
CA PHE A 43 29.40 2.48 -13.23
C PHE A 43 28.99 2.40 -14.70
N ASP A 44 29.53 1.45 -15.44
CA ASP A 44 29.12 1.20 -16.82
C ASP A 44 27.79 0.45 -16.82
N ILE A 45 26.93 0.82 -17.76
CA ILE A 45 25.53 0.38 -17.83
C ILE A 45 25.36 -1.13 -18.04
N GLY A 46 26.41 -1.86 -18.44
CA GLY A 46 26.38 -3.33 -18.64
C GLY A 46 27.21 -4.12 -17.61
N VAL A 47 27.52 -3.54 -16.46
CA VAL A 47 28.28 -4.21 -15.38
C VAL A 47 27.37 -4.81 -14.30
N ASP A 48 26.10 -4.44 -14.31
CA ASP A 48 25.06 -5.09 -13.52
C ASP A 48 24.95 -6.59 -13.87
N ASP A 49 24.97 -6.97 -15.15
CA ASP A 49 24.90 -8.38 -15.59
C ASP A 49 25.94 -9.30 -14.92
N ALA A 50 27.15 -8.79 -14.66
CA ALA A 50 28.22 -9.55 -14.00
C ALA A 50 28.11 -9.53 -12.46
N ILE A 51 27.37 -8.58 -11.90
CA ILE A 51 27.13 -8.44 -10.45
C ILE A 51 25.96 -9.34 -10.02
N TRP A 52 24.97 -9.55 -10.89
CA TRP A 52 23.87 -10.50 -10.70
C TRP A 52 24.31 -11.95 -10.97
N GLU A 53 25.39 -12.39 -10.31
CA GLU A 53 25.88 -13.75 -10.46
C GLU A 53 24.95 -14.75 -9.74
N ASP A 54 24.36 -15.68 -10.50
CA ASP A 54 23.55 -16.82 -10.03
C ASP A 54 24.36 -17.88 -9.24
N ALA A 55 25.47 -17.48 -8.61
CA ALA A 55 26.35 -18.35 -7.83
C ALA A 55 25.64 -18.86 -6.56
N GLY A 56 24.81 -19.88 -6.74
CA GLY A 56 23.91 -20.46 -5.75
C GLY A 56 22.63 -21.05 -6.34
N LEU A 57 22.30 -20.73 -7.60
CA LEU A 57 21.16 -21.31 -8.33
C LEU A 57 21.53 -22.55 -9.16
N ASP A 58 22.83 -22.79 -9.39
CA ASP A 58 23.35 -24.08 -9.90
C ASP A 58 23.34 -25.19 -8.82
N GLY A 59 22.37 -25.16 -7.91
CA GLY A 59 22.02 -26.34 -7.11
C GLY A 59 21.51 -27.42 -8.06
N ASP A 60 21.96 -28.66 -7.88
CA ASP A 60 21.70 -29.83 -8.72
C ASP A 60 20.48 -29.64 -9.64
N ALA A 61 20.72 -29.47 -10.95
CA ALA A 61 19.67 -29.39 -11.98
C ALA A 61 18.77 -30.64 -12.05
N GLU A 62 18.97 -31.59 -11.13
CA GLU A 62 18.16 -32.79 -10.91
C GLU A 62 17.01 -32.57 -9.91
N GLU A 63 17.01 -31.48 -9.12
CA GLU A 63 15.94 -31.21 -8.14
C GLU A 63 14.81 -30.40 -8.80
N ALA A 64 13.61 -30.98 -8.84
CA ALA A 64 12.44 -30.32 -9.42
C ALA A 64 12.18 -28.98 -8.70
N PRO A 65 11.79 -27.92 -9.44
CA PRO A 65 11.50 -26.63 -8.85
C PRO A 65 10.41 -26.77 -7.78
N PRO A 66 10.47 -25.98 -6.69
CA PRO A 66 9.51 -26.09 -5.61
C PRO A 66 8.09 -25.80 -6.13
N ALA A 67 7.09 -26.42 -5.51
CA ALA A 67 5.73 -26.41 -6.03
C ALA A 67 5.12 -25.00 -6.12
N TRP A 68 5.48 -24.06 -5.23
CA TRP A 68 5.07 -22.65 -5.34
C TRP A 68 5.61 -21.95 -6.60
N LEU A 69 6.65 -22.50 -7.23
CA LEU A 69 7.21 -22.00 -8.48
C LEU A 69 6.71 -22.81 -9.69
N ALA A 70 6.51 -24.12 -9.55
CA ALA A 70 6.18 -25.02 -10.65
C ALA A 70 4.67 -25.18 -10.91
N ASP A 71 3.85 -25.16 -9.85
CA ASP A 71 2.41 -25.44 -9.89
C ASP A 71 1.62 -24.12 -9.99
N GLU A 72 0.86 -23.96 -11.07
CA GLU A 72 0.01 -22.78 -11.29
C GLU A 72 -1.10 -22.68 -10.23
N GLY A 73 -1.71 -23.79 -9.82
CA GLY A 73 -2.78 -23.77 -8.83
C GLY A 73 -2.28 -23.28 -7.47
N ILE A 74 -1.03 -23.62 -7.11
CA ILE A 74 -0.41 -23.09 -5.89
C ILE A 74 -0.10 -21.60 -6.04
N ARG A 75 0.41 -21.14 -7.20
CA ARG A 75 0.66 -19.71 -7.43
C ARG A 75 -0.62 -18.89 -7.39
N GLU A 76 -1.67 -19.35 -8.07
CA GLU A 76 -2.98 -18.71 -8.06
C GLU A 76 -3.57 -18.69 -6.65
N GLY A 77 -3.46 -19.78 -5.90
CA GLY A 77 -3.89 -19.85 -4.50
C GLY A 77 -3.16 -18.85 -3.60
N ILE A 78 -1.82 -18.75 -3.71
CA ILE A 78 -1.02 -17.77 -2.97
C ILE A 78 -1.46 -16.35 -3.35
N LYS A 79 -1.61 -16.06 -4.64
CA LYS A 79 -2.04 -14.74 -5.13
C LYS A 79 -3.44 -14.37 -4.62
N ALA A 80 -4.38 -15.31 -4.65
CA ALA A 80 -5.74 -15.11 -4.14
C ALA A 80 -5.74 -14.81 -2.63
N MET A 81 -4.96 -15.56 -1.84
CA MET A 81 -4.82 -15.32 -0.41
C MET A 81 -4.24 -13.94 -0.11
N LEU A 82 -3.17 -13.55 -0.81
CA LEU A 82 -2.55 -12.22 -0.66
C LEU A 82 -3.49 -11.09 -1.08
N MET A 83 -4.27 -11.27 -2.15
CA MET A 83 -5.28 -10.30 -2.58
C MET A 83 -6.39 -10.14 -1.53
N TYR A 84 -6.82 -11.24 -0.92
CA TYR A 84 -7.81 -11.21 0.15
C TYR A 84 -7.30 -10.47 1.39
N ASP A 85 -6.09 -10.78 1.84
CA ASP A 85 -5.49 -10.11 3.00
C ASP A 85 -5.25 -8.62 2.74
N ARG A 86 -4.77 -8.27 1.54
CA ARG A 86 -4.66 -6.88 1.10
C ARG A 86 -6.01 -6.17 1.06
N GLY A 87 -7.06 -6.85 0.60
CA GLY A 87 -8.42 -6.31 0.62
C GLY A 87 -8.90 -5.99 2.03
N LYS A 88 -8.61 -6.85 3.00
CA LYS A 88 -8.94 -6.60 4.42
C LYS A 88 -8.16 -5.42 5.00
N GLU A 89 -6.86 -5.35 4.71
CA GLU A 89 -6.02 -4.23 5.12
C GLU A 89 -6.53 -2.91 4.52
N GLU A 90 -6.87 -2.92 3.23
CA GLU A 90 -7.39 -1.76 2.52
C GLU A 90 -8.70 -1.27 3.12
N ILE A 91 -9.65 -2.18 3.41
CA ILE A 91 -10.91 -1.82 4.07
C ILE A 91 -10.65 -1.19 5.44
N TRP A 92 -9.72 -1.74 6.21
CA TRP A 92 -9.34 -1.19 7.51
C TRP A 92 -8.71 0.21 7.38
N ARG A 93 -7.80 0.40 6.42
CA ARG A 93 -7.18 1.71 6.15
C ARG A 93 -8.20 2.74 5.68
N LEU A 94 -9.06 2.38 4.72
CA LEU A 94 -10.14 3.24 4.22
C LEU A 94 -11.11 3.64 5.33
N SER A 95 -11.39 2.73 6.27
CA SER A 95 -12.18 3.06 7.46
C SER A 95 -11.50 4.18 8.25
N ILE A 96 -10.22 4.07 8.58
CA ILE A 96 -9.48 5.10 9.32
C ILE A 96 -9.47 6.44 8.57
N GLU A 97 -9.18 6.41 7.26
CA GLU A 97 -9.18 7.60 6.41
C GLU A 97 -10.57 8.26 6.38
N MET A 98 -11.64 7.48 6.23
CA MET A 98 -13.01 7.97 6.30
C MET A 98 -13.31 8.64 7.64
N HIS A 99 -12.95 8.00 8.76
CA HIS A 99 -13.12 8.59 10.09
C HIS A 99 -12.37 9.92 10.23
N ALA A 100 -11.14 10.01 9.73
CA ALA A 100 -10.35 11.23 9.76
C ALA A 100 -10.97 12.35 8.91
N LEU A 101 -11.46 12.02 7.70
CA LEU A 101 -12.13 12.98 6.81
C LEU A 101 -13.42 13.52 7.43
N VAL A 102 -14.24 12.64 8.01
CA VAL A 102 -15.49 13.06 8.67
C VAL A 102 -15.20 13.91 9.90
N ALA A 103 -14.26 13.50 10.75
CA ALA A 103 -13.87 14.27 11.93
C ALA A 103 -13.35 15.66 11.55
N SER A 104 -12.52 15.74 10.50
CA SER A 104 -12.03 17.01 9.96
C SER A 104 -13.16 17.89 9.46
N LEU A 105 -14.11 17.33 8.71
CA LEU A 105 -15.26 18.07 8.20
C LEU A 105 -16.16 18.59 9.33
N ALA A 106 -16.43 17.78 10.35
CA ALA A 106 -17.19 18.18 11.54
C ALA A 106 -16.48 19.31 12.30
N GLN A 107 -15.16 19.23 12.47
CA GLN A 107 -14.37 20.28 13.10
C GLN A 107 -14.43 21.59 12.30
N GLN A 108 -14.36 21.53 10.97
CA GLN A 108 -14.49 22.70 10.11
C GLN A 108 -15.87 23.36 10.22
N CYS A 109 -16.95 22.56 10.27
CA CYS A 109 -18.30 23.07 10.49
C CYS A 109 -18.38 23.85 11.81
N LEU A 110 -17.93 23.23 12.91
CA LEU A 110 -17.94 23.86 14.23
C LEU A 110 -17.09 25.14 14.28
N ALA A 111 -15.95 25.15 13.60
CA ALA A 111 -15.09 26.33 13.51
C ALA A 111 -15.78 27.49 12.78
N ILE A 112 -16.48 27.20 11.68
CA ILE A 112 -17.24 28.22 10.92
C ILE A 112 -18.42 28.73 11.76
N GLU A 113 -19.21 27.84 12.36
CA GLU A 113 -20.34 28.23 13.23
C GLU A 113 -19.89 29.17 14.35
N LYS A 114 -18.77 28.83 15.02
CA LYS A 114 -18.19 29.67 16.06
C LYS A 114 -17.69 31.01 15.52
N ALA A 115 -17.07 31.01 14.34
CA ALA A 115 -16.60 32.24 13.69
C ALA A 115 -17.78 33.15 13.33
N VAL A 116 -18.85 32.60 12.75
CA VAL A 116 -20.08 33.33 12.42
C VAL A 116 -20.70 33.94 13.68
N ALA A 117 -20.79 33.18 14.78
CA ALA A 117 -21.37 33.66 16.04
C ALA A 117 -20.55 34.77 16.73
N THR A 118 -19.26 34.88 16.41
CA THR A 118 -18.34 35.86 17.06
C THR A 118 -17.95 37.02 16.14
N CYS A 119 -18.26 36.94 14.85
CA CYS A 119 -17.91 37.97 13.88
C CYS A 119 -18.81 39.21 14.03
N THR A 120 -18.20 40.39 14.06
CA THR A 120 -18.90 41.69 14.09
C THR A 120 -18.77 42.47 12.78
N ASP A 121 -17.96 41.99 11.84
CA ASP A 121 -17.71 42.65 10.54
C ASP A 121 -18.63 42.03 9.47
N ASP A 122 -19.44 42.87 8.82
CA ASP A 122 -20.44 42.45 7.83
C ASP A 122 -19.83 41.78 6.59
N VAL A 123 -18.64 42.21 6.16
CA VAL A 123 -17.95 41.65 4.98
C VAL A 123 -17.40 40.26 5.32
N LEU A 124 -16.79 40.10 6.49
CA LEU A 124 -16.31 38.81 6.96
C LEU A 124 -17.47 37.84 7.25
N LEU A 125 -18.59 38.33 7.77
CA LEU A 125 -19.78 37.53 8.00
C LEU A 125 -20.33 36.95 6.69
N PHE A 126 -20.41 37.76 5.63
CA PHE A 126 -20.84 37.29 4.31
C PHE A 126 -19.91 36.18 3.77
N GLU A 127 -18.60 36.35 3.91
CA GLU A 127 -17.62 35.35 3.48
C GLU A 127 -17.70 34.05 4.29
N LEU A 128 -17.95 34.13 5.59
CA LEU A 128 -18.14 32.96 6.45
C LEU A 128 -19.42 32.20 6.09
N GLN A 129 -20.53 32.90 5.83
CA GLN A 129 -21.78 32.29 5.36
C GLN A 129 -21.63 31.62 3.99
N ARG A 130 -20.85 32.24 3.09
CA ARG A 130 -20.51 31.63 1.80
C ARG A 130 -19.70 30.34 1.98
N LYS A 131 -18.74 30.33 2.90
CA LYS A 131 -17.97 29.12 3.22
C LYS A 131 -18.84 28.04 3.85
N GLU A 132 -19.76 28.40 4.75
CA GLU A 132 -20.70 27.48 5.39
C GLU A 132 -21.56 26.75 4.35
N THR A 133 -22.18 27.49 3.44
CA THR A 133 -23.03 26.93 2.38
C THR A 133 -22.24 26.04 1.41
N ALA A 134 -21.01 26.44 1.05
CA ALA A 134 -20.13 25.62 0.23
C ALA A 134 -19.73 24.30 0.94
N LEU A 135 -19.42 24.37 2.24
CA LEU A 135 -19.07 23.21 3.04
C LEU A 135 -20.25 22.24 3.15
N GLN A 136 -21.46 22.75 3.40
CA GLN A 136 -22.70 21.97 3.44
C GLN A 136 -23.02 21.29 2.09
N SER A 137 -22.77 21.98 0.99
CA SER A 137 -22.95 21.40 -0.36
C SER A 137 -21.96 20.27 -0.63
N SER A 138 -20.67 20.51 -0.35
CA SER A 138 -19.60 19.50 -0.53
C SER A 138 -19.83 18.27 0.34
N ALA A 139 -20.16 18.50 1.61
CA ALA A 139 -20.61 17.50 2.57
C ALA A 139 -21.72 16.59 2.02
N THR A 140 -22.81 17.20 1.54
CA THR A 140 -23.96 16.46 1.00
C THR A 140 -23.60 15.64 -0.24
N GLN A 141 -22.72 16.18 -1.09
CA GLN A 141 -22.25 15.48 -2.29
C GLN A 141 -21.36 14.29 -1.94
N ALA A 142 -20.41 14.46 -1.01
CA ALA A 142 -19.56 13.39 -0.52
C ALA A 142 -20.39 12.26 0.11
N TRP A 143 -21.40 12.60 0.89
CA TRP A 143 -22.35 11.63 1.47
C TRP A 143 -23.14 10.84 0.43
N LYS A 144 -23.65 11.52 -0.61
CA LYS A 144 -24.34 10.84 -1.71
C LYS A 144 -23.39 9.92 -2.49
N ALA A 145 -22.13 10.31 -2.64
CA ALA A 145 -21.11 9.49 -3.31
C ALA A 145 -20.71 8.26 -2.46
N LEU A 146 -20.72 8.38 -1.13
CA LEU A 146 -20.45 7.27 -0.20
C LEU A 146 -21.62 6.26 -0.05
N GLY A 147 -22.68 6.42 -0.84
CA GLY A 147 -23.91 5.61 -0.76
C GLY A 147 -23.61 4.12 -0.57
N SER A 148 -24.11 3.59 0.55
CA SER A 148 -24.07 2.19 1.04
C SER A 148 -22.88 1.73 1.89
N LEU A 149 -21.93 2.59 2.27
CA LEU A 149 -20.90 2.19 3.24
C LEU A 149 -21.47 2.16 4.67
N PRO A 150 -21.20 1.10 5.47
CA PRO A 150 -21.62 1.06 6.86
C PRO A 150 -20.86 2.14 7.64
N VAL A 151 -21.57 3.22 7.98
CA VAL A 151 -21.05 4.29 8.83
C VAL A 151 -21.17 3.84 10.29
N ASP A 152 -20.09 4.01 11.06
CA ASP A 152 -20.11 3.73 12.49
C ASP A 152 -21.12 4.67 13.19
N PRO A 153 -22.14 4.12 13.89
CA PRO A 153 -23.13 4.91 14.63
C PRO A 153 -22.53 5.74 15.78
N ALA A 154 -21.27 5.51 16.16
CA ALA A 154 -20.56 6.31 17.16
C ALA A 154 -20.10 7.69 16.66
N LEU A 155 -20.08 7.94 15.34
CA LEU A 155 -19.77 9.28 14.85
C LEU A 155 -20.94 10.24 15.13
N GLN A 156 -20.69 11.19 16.02
CA GLN A 156 -21.59 12.33 16.24
C GLN A 156 -21.46 13.29 15.06
N TRP A 157 -22.38 13.18 14.12
CA TRP A 157 -22.48 14.07 12.97
C TRP A 157 -23.06 15.44 13.37
N PRO A 158 -22.65 16.54 12.71
CA PRO A 158 -23.32 17.83 12.84
C PRO A 158 -24.82 17.74 12.55
N SER A 159 -25.65 18.55 13.22
CA SER A 159 -27.12 18.43 13.16
C SER A 159 -27.72 18.54 11.75
N PHE A 160 -27.04 19.19 10.81
CA PHE A 160 -27.48 19.29 9.41
C PHE A 160 -27.15 18.05 8.55
N MET A 161 -26.22 17.19 9.02
CA MET A 161 -25.86 15.90 8.40
C MET A 161 -26.60 14.72 9.03
N VAL A 162 -27.26 14.92 10.17
CA VAL A 162 -28.26 13.96 10.68
C VAL A 162 -29.49 14.08 9.78
N THR A 163 -29.37 13.62 8.53
CA THR A 163 -30.53 13.27 7.73
C THR A 163 -31.24 12.15 8.48
N GLN A 164 -32.52 12.34 8.79
CA GLN A 164 -33.38 11.23 9.18
C GLN A 164 -33.09 10.06 8.23
N PRO A 165 -32.89 8.83 8.75
CA PRO A 165 -32.72 7.69 7.87
C PRO A 165 -33.89 7.68 6.88
N PRO A 166 -33.67 7.37 5.59
CA PRO A 166 -34.79 7.11 4.70
C PRO A 166 -35.65 6.04 5.38
N GLU A 167 -36.98 6.22 5.39
CA GLU A 167 -37.91 5.19 5.82
C GLU A 167 -37.63 3.94 4.98
N THR A 168 -36.77 3.07 5.49
CA THR A 168 -36.64 1.71 5.00
C THR A 168 -37.90 1.02 5.46
N ASP A 169 -38.83 0.81 4.54
CA ASP A 169 -39.87 -0.20 4.72
C ASP A 169 -39.18 -1.48 5.23
N PRO A 170 -39.68 -2.08 6.33
CA PRO A 170 -39.08 -3.30 6.85
C PRO A 170 -39.06 -4.33 5.73
N PRO A 171 -37.95 -5.08 5.56
CA PRO A 171 -37.93 -6.16 4.60
C PRO A 171 -39.10 -7.10 4.93
N LEU A 172 -39.96 -7.35 3.94
CA LEU A 172 -40.89 -8.46 3.98
C LEU A 172 -40.05 -9.70 4.28
N MET A 173 -40.18 -10.20 5.50
CA MET A 173 -39.89 -11.59 5.79
C MET A 173 -40.88 -12.39 4.96
N ASP A 174 -40.45 -12.83 3.78
CA ASP A 174 -41.08 -13.96 3.13
C ASP A 174 -40.64 -15.19 3.93
N ASP A 175 -41.61 -15.75 4.64
CA ASP A 175 -41.52 -17.01 5.36
C ASP A 175 -41.04 -18.13 4.41
N GLU A 176 -40.10 -18.93 4.90
CA GLU A 176 -39.95 -20.37 4.67
C GLU A 176 -40.39 -20.92 3.29
N ASP A 177 -39.43 -21.21 2.39
CA ASP A 177 -39.60 -22.31 1.45
C ASP A 177 -38.24 -22.90 1.00
N THR A 178 -37.94 -24.07 1.58
CA THR A 178 -37.37 -25.27 0.95
C THR A 178 -36.30 -25.09 -0.13
N ILE A 179 -35.05 -25.38 0.23
CA ILE A 179 -33.96 -25.66 -0.72
C ILE A 179 -34.31 -26.95 -1.49
N PRO A 180 -34.54 -26.95 -2.82
CA PRO A 180 -34.52 -28.18 -3.58
C PRO A 180 -33.06 -28.59 -3.81
N ALA A 181 -32.76 -29.86 -3.55
CA ALA A 181 -31.48 -30.47 -3.87
C ALA A 181 -31.21 -30.30 -5.37
N VAL A 182 -30.21 -29.50 -5.74
CA VAL A 182 -29.68 -29.45 -7.10
C VAL A 182 -28.63 -30.55 -7.21
N GLU A 183 -28.98 -31.57 -7.98
CA GLU A 183 -28.06 -32.60 -8.45
C GLU A 183 -26.93 -31.95 -9.26
N ALA A 184 -25.70 -32.39 -9.00
CA ALA A 184 -24.52 -31.89 -9.69
C ALA A 184 -24.55 -32.36 -11.15
N GLU A 185 -24.78 -31.43 -12.08
CA GLU A 185 -24.37 -31.60 -13.47
C GLU A 185 -23.02 -30.90 -13.68
N GLU A 186 -22.02 -31.69 -14.06
CA GLU A 186 -20.74 -31.23 -14.59
C GLU A 186 -20.98 -30.47 -15.89
N ASP A 187 -20.70 -29.17 -15.92
CA ASP A 187 -20.51 -28.44 -17.17
C ASP A 187 -19.22 -27.61 -17.10
N GLY A 188 -18.37 -27.83 -18.11
CA GLY A 188 -16.98 -27.41 -18.15
C GLY A 188 -16.75 -25.91 -18.28
N TRP A 189 -15.58 -25.49 -17.81
CA TRP A 189 -15.09 -24.12 -17.93
C TRP A 189 -14.97 -23.68 -19.40
N PRO A 190 -15.49 -22.51 -19.80
CA PRO A 190 -15.29 -21.99 -21.15
C PRO A 190 -13.82 -21.62 -21.33
N THR A 191 -13.18 -22.29 -22.29
CA THR A 191 -11.83 -21.96 -22.75
C THR A 191 -11.88 -20.81 -23.75
N GLY A 192 -10.98 -19.84 -23.57
CA GLY A 192 -10.44 -18.96 -24.62
C GLY A 192 -11.42 -18.05 -25.36
N GLY A 193 -11.49 -16.79 -24.95
CA GLY A 193 -12.02 -15.70 -25.77
C GLY A 193 -11.12 -14.47 -25.67
N ASP A 194 -10.46 -14.12 -26.79
CA ASP A 194 -9.56 -12.99 -26.92
C ASP A 194 -10.25 -11.66 -26.56
N ILE A 195 -9.75 -10.97 -25.53
CA ILE A 195 -10.15 -9.60 -25.21
C ILE A 195 -9.22 -8.66 -25.99
N ASN A 196 -9.72 -8.09 -27.09
CA ASN A 196 -9.09 -6.96 -27.76
C ASN A 196 -9.17 -5.72 -26.86
N VAL A 197 -8.09 -5.38 -26.17
CA VAL A 197 -7.92 -4.09 -25.51
C VAL A 197 -7.42 -3.09 -26.56
N VAL A 198 -8.34 -2.27 -27.06
CA VAL A 198 -7.98 -1.02 -27.76
C VAL A 198 -7.49 -0.05 -26.70
N GLY A 199 -6.18 0.18 -26.66
CA GLY A 199 -5.57 1.21 -25.81
C GLY A 199 -5.74 2.57 -26.46
N GLU A 200 -6.51 3.46 -25.83
CA GLU A 200 -6.38 4.90 -26.01
C GLU A 200 -5.41 5.40 -24.94
N GLU A 201 -4.24 5.88 -25.38
CA GLU A 201 -3.24 6.52 -24.52
C GLU A 201 -3.72 7.95 -24.23
N GLU A 202 -4.11 8.25 -22.98
CA GLU A 202 -4.25 9.62 -22.51
C GLU A 202 -2.91 10.11 -21.94
N GLU A 203 -2.32 11.12 -22.59
CA GLU A 203 -1.19 11.91 -22.11
C GLU A 203 -1.55 12.59 -20.77
N LEU A 204 -0.76 12.34 -19.72
CA LEU A 204 -0.83 13.08 -18.46
C LEU A 204 0.12 14.28 -18.52
N ASP A 205 -0.44 15.49 -18.38
CA ASP A 205 0.30 16.74 -18.32
C ASP A 205 1.10 16.89 -17.01
N ASP A 206 2.40 17.16 -17.14
CA ASP A 206 3.35 17.51 -16.08
C ASP A 206 3.10 18.94 -15.54
N VAL A 207 2.44 19.12 -14.38
CA VAL A 207 2.40 20.41 -13.67
C VAL A 207 2.43 20.26 -12.15
N VAL A 208 3.62 20.59 -11.60
CA VAL A 208 3.92 21.23 -10.29
C VAL A 208 3.99 20.34 -9.04
N ILE A 209 5.22 19.92 -8.71
CA ILE A 209 5.70 19.83 -7.33
C ILE A 209 6.83 20.85 -7.17
N GLN A 210 6.52 22.00 -6.57
CA GLN A 210 7.52 22.82 -5.88
C GLN A 210 6.90 23.30 -4.57
N GLU A 211 7.61 23.00 -3.48
CA GLU A 211 7.60 23.61 -2.14
C GLU A 211 7.47 22.57 -1.04
N LEU A 212 8.62 22.05 -0.57
CA LEU A 212 8.83 21.63 0.82
C LEU A 212 10.34 21.53 1.11
N GLU A 213 11.07 22.64 0.93
CA GLU A 213 12.37 22.83 1.59
C GLU A 213 12.19 23.85 2.71
N GLY A 214 12.28 23.40 3.96
CA GLY A 214 12.35 24.30 5.11
C GLY A 214 11.74 23.78 6.41
N VAL A 215 12.17 22.62 6.90
CA VAL A 215 12.07 22.31 8.34
C VAL A 215 13.39 21.67 8.77
N GLU A 216 14.22 22.45 9.46
CA GLU A 216 15.35 21.94 10.24
C GLU A 216 14.80 21.04 11.35
N GLY A 217 15.17 19.76 11.33
CA GLY A 217 14.83 18.81 12.38
C GLY A 217 15.71 19.02 13.61
N ASP A 218 15.08 19.37 14.72
CA ASP A 218 15.64 19.24 16.07
C ASP A 218 15.64 17.75 16.44
N ASN A 219 16.83 17.21 16.70
CA ASN A 219 17.09 15.79 16.83
C ASN A 219 17.26 15.42 18.32
N SER A 220 16.15 15.28 19.05
CA SER A 220 16.17 14.84 20.44
C SER A 220 14.99 13.94 20.79
N GLN A 221 14.85 12.79 20.13
CA GLN A 221 13.87 11.78 20.53
C GLN A 221 14.22 10.35 20.09
N ASP A 222 15.51 10.00 20.10
CA ASP A 222 15.98 8.63 19.78
C ASP A 222 16.19 7.74 21.02
N ASP A 223 16.10 8.27 22.25
CA ASP A 223 16.42 7.50 23.46
C ASP A 223 15.28 6.57 23.96
N ASP A 224 14.04 6.75 23.49
CA ASP A 224 12.88 5.98 24.01
C ASP A 224 12.62 4.64 23.28
N LEU A 225 13.29 4.39 22.15
CA LEU A 225 13.11 3.15 21.36
C LEU A 225 14.01 2.00 21.83
N GLU A 226 15.16 2.29 22.46
CA GLU A 226 16.08 1.26 22.96
C GLU A 226 15.55 0.58 24.23
N ASP A 227 14.75 1.27 25.04
CA ASP A 227 14.18 0.72 26.28
C ASP A 227 13.04 -0.28 26.04
N TRP A 228 12.29 -0.14 24.94
CA TRP A 228 11.22 -1.09 24.61
C TRP A 228 11.78 -2.41 24.03
N ILE A 229 12.84 -2.33 23.21
CA ILE A 229 13.48 -3.51 22.60
C ILE A 229 14.12 -4.41 23.67
N ASN A 230 14.64 -3.82 24.75
CA ASN A 230 15.27 -4.56 25.85
C ASN A 230 14.28 -5.16 26.87
N SER A 231 12.97 -4.97 26.67
CA SER A 231 11.91 -5.49 27.56
C SER A 231 11.08 -6.64 26.94
N ILE A 232 11.46 -7.14 25.76
CA ILE A 232 10.93 -8.38 25.14
C ILE A 232 11.93 -9.51 25.34
#